data_AF-A0A2T1CT96-F1
#
_entry.id   AF-A0A2T1CT96-F1
#
_cell.length_a   1.000
_cell.length_b   1.000
_cell.length_c   1.000
_cell.angle_alpha   90.00
_cell.angle_beta   90.00
_cell.angle_gamma   90.00
#
_symmetry.space_group_name_H-M   'P 1'
#
loop_
_entity.id
_entity.type
_entity.pdbx_description
1 polymer ?
#
loop_
_entity_poly.entity_id
_entity_poly.type
_entity_poly.pdbx_seq_one_letter_code
_entity_poly.pdbx_strand_id
1 'polypeptide(L)'
;MARKLFLGLLWLAFTIYAIASSFTKTQQGDFELILKLSTGEFAGINPIIIAIFYIMGIFPVVYAAFILFDSNQKISPYPFSAVSFGLGAFALLPYLALRQTDITVNKSKNWLLKILDSRLTAIAASVAVIALMIWGLTRDNASKSPKLDRKRTLKSFKLQIKFNICMKTR
;
A
#
# COMPACT_ATOMS: atom_id res chain seq x y z
N MET A 1 -18.09 15.22 -22.45
CA MET A 1 -17.96 16.31 -21.45
C MET A 1 -18.14 15.81 -20.02
N ALA A 2 -19.22 15.12 -19.67
CA ALA A 2 -19.51 14.65 -18.30
C ALA A 2 -18.36 13.88 -17.61
N ARG A 3 -17.69 12.95 -18.33
CA ARG A 3 -16.56 12.19 -17.76
C ARG A 3 -15.40 13.06 -17.27
N LYS A 4 -15.04 14.09 -18.05
CA LYS A 4 -13.92 14.99 -17.72
C LYS A 4 -14.27 15.84 -16.49
N LEU A 5 -15.51 16.30 -16.41
CA LEU A 5 -16.03 17.05 -15.27
C LEU A 5 -16.07 16.19 -14.01
N PHE A 6 -16.60 14.97 -14.09
CA PHE A 6 -16.64 14.04 -12.95
C PHE A 6 -15.25 13.72 -12.41
N LEU A 7 -14.30 13.35 -13.28
CA LEU A 7 -12.92 13.06 -12.89
C LEU A 7 -12.22 14.30 -12.29
N GLY A 8 -12.45 15.48 -12.86
CA GLY A 8 -11.92 16.73 -12.34
C GLY A 8 -12.47 17.08 -10.95
N LEU A 9 -13.79 16.95 -10.75
CA LEU A 9 -14.44 17.21 -9.46
C LEU A 9 -13.99 16.20 -8.38
N LEU A 10 -13.87 14.93 -8.77
CA LEU A 10 -13.38 13.87 -7.89
C LEU A 10 -11.93 14.15 -7.46
N TRP A 11 -11.06 14.53 -8.41
CA TRP A 11 -9.69 14.92 -8.11
C TRP A 11 -9.62 16.14 -7.18
N LEU A 12 -10.45 17.15 -7.43
CA LEU A 12 -10.48 18.38 -6.64
C LEU A 12 -10.96 18.08 -5.20
N ALA A 13 -12.01 17.28 -5.04
CA ALA A 13 -12.50 16.84 -3.75
C ALA A 13 -11.44 16.06 -2.96
N PHE A 14 -10.74 15.13 -3.61
CA PHE A 14 -9.65 14.37 -3.00
C PHE A 14 -8.44 15.25 -2.64
N THR A 15 -8.10 16.23 -3.47
CA THR A 15 -7.00 17.17 -3.21
C THR A 15 -7.30 18.08 -2.04
N ILE A 16 -8.52 18.65 -1.99
CA ILE A 16 -8.99 19.44 -0.83
C ILE A 16 -8.95 18.58 0.44
N TYR A 17 -9.45 17.35 0.37
CA TYR A 17 -9.46 16.45 1.51
C TYR A 17 -8.04 16.15 2.03
N ALA A 18 -7.09 15.89 1.12
CA ALA A 18 -5.70 15.64 1.48
C ALA A 18 -5.04 16.86 2.15
N ILE A 19 -5.24 18.06 1.60
CA ILE A 19 -4.69 19.30 2.16
C ILE A 19 -5.30 19.58 3.54
N ALA A 20 -6.62 19.49 3.68
CA ALA A 20 -7.31 19.68 4.95
C ALA A 20 -6.81 18.70 6.03
N SER A 21 -6.61 17.43 5.66
CA SER A 21 -6.07 16.40 6.55
C SER A 21 -4.61 16.65 6.93
N SER A 22 -3.81 17.22 6.02
CA SER A 22 -2.40 17.54 6.27
C SER A 22 -2.22 18.69 7.26
N PHE A 23 -3.13 19.66 7.30
CA PHE A 23 -3.04 20.78 8.25
C PHE A 23 -3.33 20.37 9.70
N THR A 24 -4.12 19.30 9.92
CA THR A 24 -4.47 18.84 11.26
C THR A 24 -3.45 17.86 11.85
N LYS A 25 -2.62 17.21 11.03
CA LYS A 25 -1.68 16.18 11.48
C LYS A 25 -0.22 16.59 11.27
N THR A 26 0.38 17.19 12.30
CA THR A 26 1.84 17.34 12.43
C THR A 26 2.47 16.04 12.93
N GLN A 27 2.55 15.03 12.06
CA GLN A 27 3.15 13.73 12.40
C GLN A 27 4.69 13.79 12.29
N GLN A 28 5.35 14.25 13.35
CA GLN A 28 6.81 14.36 13.44
C GLN A 28 7.54 13.00 13.38
N GLY A 29 6.87 11.88 13.67
CA GLY A 29 7.47 10.53 13.68
C GLY A 29 7.34 9.73 12.38
N ASP A 30 6.48 10.16 11.44
CA ASP A 30 6.20 9.38 10.23
C ASP A 30 7.37 9.44 9.23
N PHE A 31 8.04 10.58 9.15
CA PHE A 31 9.17 10.76 8.24
C PHE A 31 10.37 9.90 8.66
N GLU A 32 10.60 9.77 9.98
CA GLU A 32 11.64 8.90 10.52
C GLU A 32 11.33 7.42 10.27
N LEU A 33 10.05 7.02 10.37
CA LEU A 33 9.61 5.68 10.00
C LEU A 33 9.83 5.39 8.51
N ILE A 34 9.46 6.32 7.63
CA ILE A 34 9.68 6.18 6.18
C ILE A 34 11.18 6.08 5.86
N LEU A 35 12.01 6.89 6.52
CA LEU A 35 13.46 6.82 6.37
C LEU A 35 14.01 5.45 6.79
N LYS A 36 13.63 4.95 7.97
CA LYS A 36 14.05 3.61 8.45
C LYS A 36 13.60 2.49 7.52
N LEU A 37 12.38 2.59 6.99
CA LEU A 37 11.86 1.63 6.01
C LEU A 37 12.62 1.69 4.67
N SER A 38 13.06 2.87 4.26
CA SER A 38 13.84 3.09 3.03
C SER A 38 15.29 2.62 3.18
N THR A 39 15.91 2.78 4.37
CA THR A 39 17.28 2.32 4.66
C THR A 39 17.38 0.83 4.95
N GLY A 40 16.26 0.12 5.03
CA GLY A 40 16.22 -1.32 5.32
C GLY A 40 16.34 -1.67 6.80
N GLU A 41 16.13 -0.71 7.69
CA GLU A 41 16.09 -0.94 9.14
C GLU A 41 14.71 -1.45 9.56
N PHE A 42 14.54 -2.76 9.51
CA PHE A 42 13.28 -3.44 9.88
C PHE A 42 13.17 -3.79 11.36
N ALA A 43 14.20 -3.48 12.16
CA ALA A 43 14.25 -3.84 13.57
C ALA A 43 13.25 -3.00 14.39
N GLY A 44 12.23 -3.65 14.95
CA GLY A 44 11.23 -3.01 15.82
C GLY A 44 10.04 -2.37 15.11
N ILE A 45 9.95 -2.43 13.78
CA ILE A 45 8.80 -1.92 13.01
C ILE A 45 7.78 -3.02 12.80
N ASN A 46 6.48 -2.68 12.85
CA ASN A 46 5.42 -3.65 12.58
C ASN A 46 5.55 -4.21 11.13
N PRO A 47 5.60 -5.54 10.95
CA PRO A 47 5.71 -6.19 9.65
C PRO A 47 4.63 -5.80 8.64
N ILE A 48 3.40 -5.49 9.09
CA ILE A 48 2.32 -5.01 8.22
C ILE A 48 2.66 -3.64 7.63
N ILE A 49 3.27 -2.74 8.41
CA ILE A 49 3.66 -1.41 7.92
C ILE A 49 4.74 -1.56 6.83
N ILE A 50 5.71 -2.45 7.05
CA ILE A 50 6.73 -2.79 6.07
C ILE A 50 6.08 -3.33 4.78
N ALA A 51 5.16 -4.28 4.90
CA ALA A 51 4.46 -4.87 3.76
C ALA A 51 3.67 -3.82 2.97
N ILE A 52 2.91 -2.94 3.64
CA ILE A 52 2.15 -1.87 3.00
C ILE A 52 3.07 -0.90 2.27
N PHE A 53 4.20 -0.51 2.87
CA PHE A 53 5.16 0.39 2.25
C PHE A 53 5.71 -0.19 0.94
N TYR A 54 6.11 -1.46 0.92
CA TYR A 54 6.59 -2.09 -0.31
C TYR A 54 5.48 -2.29 -1.36
N ILE A 55 4.26 -2.61 -0.94
CA ILE A 55 3.10 -2.70 -1.84
C ILE A 55 2.80 -1.33 -2.47
N MET A 56 2.92 -0.24 -1.72
CA MET A 56 2.76 1.12 -2.23
C MET A 56 3.78 1.44 -3.34
N GLY A 57 5.00 0.90 -3.30
CA GLY A 57 5.98 1.04 -4.38
C GLY A 57 5.69 0.24 -5.64
N ILE A 58 4.90 -0.84 -5.54
CA ILE A 58 4.53 -1.69 -6.69
C ILE A 58 3.41 -1.06 -7.52
N PHE A 59 2.43 -0.41 -6.88
CA PHE A 59 1.28 0.20 -7.58
C PHE A 59 1.66 1.24 -8.67
N PRO A 60 2.62 2.16 -8.46
CA PRO A 60 3.11 3.08 -9.49
C PRO A 60 3.58 2.39 -10.77
N VAL A 61 4.15 1.17 -10.67
CA VAL A 61 4.57 0.39 -11.84
C VAL A 61 3.35 -0.06 -12.66
N VAL A 62 2.28 -0.48 -11.98
CA VAL A 62 1.01 -0.85 -12.62
C VAL A 62 0.35 0.39 -13.24
N TYR A 63 0.39 1.53 -12.55
CA TYR A 63 -0.13 2.81 -13.06
C TYR A 63 0.64 3.31 -14.28
N ALA A 64 1.96 3.15 -14.28
CA ALA A 64 2.81 3.43 -15.42
C ALA A 64 2.40 2.59 -16.64
N ALA A 65 2.13 1.30 -16.42
CA ALA A 65 1.62 0.40 -17.46
C ALA A 65 0.19 0.74 -17.92
N PHE A 66 -0.58 1.52 -17.16
CA PHE A 66 -1.88 1.98 -17.62
C PHE A 66 -1.79 3.23 -18.52
N ILE A 67 -0.88 4.16 -18.19
CA ILE A 67 -0.80 5.47 -18.86
C ILE A 67 0.23 5.53 -19.99
N LEU A 68 1.33 4.80 -19.89
CA LEU A 68 2.44 4.90 -20.85
C LEU A 68 2.14 4.22 -22.19
N PHE A 69 1.18 3.30 -22.23
CA PHE A 69 0.72 2.65 -23.46
C PHE A 69 -0.16 3.54 -24.34
N ASP A 70 -0.53 4.70 -23.82
CA ASP A 70 -1.25 5.69 -24.59
C ASP A 70 -0.31 6.37 -25.60
N SER A 71 -0.79 6.47 -26.83
CA SER A 71 0.02 6.73 -28.04
C SER A 71 -0.30 8.05 -28.71
N ASN A 72 -1.48 8.64 -28.45
CA ASN A 72 -1.92 9.86 -29.12
C ASN A 72 -2.44 10.92 -28.15
N GLN A 73 -1.62 11.29 -27.16
CA GLN A 73 -1.94 12.36 -26.21
C GLN A 73 -1.02 13.55 -26.39
N LYS A 74 -1.63 14.75 -26.41
CA LYS A 74 -0.94 16.04 -26.45
C LYS A 74 -0.10 16.32 -25.19
N ILE A 75 -0.35 15.58 -24.10
CA ILE A 75 0.30 15.72 -22.80
C ILE A 75 1.17 14.49 -22.53
N SER A 76 2.43 14.73 -22.16
CA SER A 76 3.38 13.67 -21.83
C SER A 76 2.96 12.91 -20.55
N PRO A 77 2.82 11.57 -20.58
CA PRO A 77 2.42 10.76 -19.41
C PRO A 77 3.54 10.50 -18.40
N TYR A 78 4.82 10.63 -18.81
CA TYR A 78 5.98 10.35 -17.96
C TYR A 78 6.02 11.09 -16.61
N PRO A 79 5.79 12.42 -16.53
CA PRO A 79 5.81 13.12 -15.25
C PRO A 79 4.72 12.64 -14.30
N PHE A 80 3.52 12.34 -14.81
CA PHE A 80 2.42 11.82 -13.99
C PHE A 80 2.72 10.43 -13.43
N SER A 81 3.43 9.58 -14.19
CA SER A 81 3.92 8.30 -13.71
C SER A 81 4.93 8.46 -12.57
N ALA A 82 5.87 9.40 -12.68
CA ALA A 82 6.89 9.61 -11.67
C ALA A 82 6.29 10.15 -10.36
N VAL A 83 5.38 11.12 -10.46
CA VAL A 83 4.71 11.70 -9.29
C VAL A 83 3.80 10.68 -8.59
N SER A 84 3.35 9.64 -9.29
CA SER A 84 2.54 8.57 -8.69
C SER A 84 3.29 7.72 -7.65
N PHE A 85 4.63 7.75 -7.63
CA PHE A 85 5.40 7.06 -6.57
C PHE A 85 5.23 7.71 -5.19
N GLY A 86 4.97 9.03 -5.15
CA GLY A 86 4.71 9.73 -3.89
C GLY A 86 3.22 9.88 -3.62
N LEU A 87 2.47 10.39 -4.59
CA LEU A 87 1.06 10.73 -4.43
C LEU A 87 0.11 9.58 -4.80
N GLY A 88 0.59 8.49 -5.40
CA GLY A 88 -0.26 7.38 -5.85
C GLY A 88 -1.19 7.76 -7.01
N ALA A 89 -2.39 7.18 -7.00
CA ALA A 89 -3.41 7.37 -8.05
C ALA A 89 -3.92 8.82 -8.15
N PHE A 90 -3.73 9.63 -7.11
CA PHE A 90 -4.09 11.05 -7.09
C PHE A 90 -3.36 11.85 -8.18
N ALA A 91 -2.12 11.47 -8.49
CA ALA A 91 -1.34 12.09 -9.55
C ALA A 91 -1.86 11.75 -10.95
N LEU A 92 -2.55 10.61 -11.13
CA LEU A 92 -3.04 10.14 -12.43
C LEU A 92 -4.40 10.73 -12.81
N LEU A 93 -5.24 11.04 -11.82
CA LEU A 93 -6.57 11.61 -12.04
C LEU A 93 -6.60 12.87 -12.92
N PRO A 94 -5.73 13.90 -12.73
CA PRO A 94 -5.76 15.08 -13.57
C PRO A 94 -5.37 14.73 -15.02
N TYR A 95 -4.41 13.83 -15.20
CA TYR A 95 -4.05 13.33 -16.53
C TYR A 95 -5.25 12.65 -17.22
N LEU A 96 -5.96 11.77 -16.52
CA LEU A 96 -7.15 11.07 -17.03
C LEU A 96 -8.31 12.02 -17.37
N ALA A 97 -8.45 13.13 -16.64
CA ALA A 97 -9.46 14.14 -16.91
C ALA A 97 -9.17 14.95 -18.19
N LEU A 98 -7.90 15.31 -18.43
CA LEU A 98 -7.48 16.09 -19.60
C LEU A 98 -7.31 15.24 -20.88
N ARG A 99 -7.02 13.94 -20.72
CA ARG A 99 -6.81 12.95 -21.79
C ARG A 99 -7.94 12.95 -22.84
N GLN A 100 -7.56 12.84 -24.12
CA GLN A 100 -8.48 12.61 -25.25
C GLN A 100 -8.72 11.11 -25.46
N THR A 101 -9.91 10.72 -25.91
CA THR A 101 -10.30 9.31 -26.05
C THR A 101 -9.88 8.65 -27.35
N ASP A 102 -9.09 9.34 -28.18
CA ASP A 102 -8.70 8.80 -29.48
C ASP A 102 -7.62 7.73 -29.28
N ILE A 103 -8.09 6.50 -29.09
CA ILE A 103 -7.28 5.29 -28.91
C ILE A 103 -6.73 4.90 -30.28
N THR A 104 -5.67 5.56 -30.74
CA THR A 104 -4.87 5.11 -31.88
C THR A 104 -3.59 4.51 -31.36
N VAL A 105 -3.62 3.24 -30.93
CA VAL A 105 -2.47 2.48 -30.38
C VAL A 105 -1.39 2.29 -31.46
N ASN A 106 -0.62 3.34 -31.73
CA ASN A 106 0.51 3.29 -32.64
C ASN A 106 1.73 3.91 -31.94
N LYS A 107 2.28 3.17 -30.97
CA LYS A 107 3.50 3.54 -30.28
C LYS A 107 4.61 2.56 -30.64
N SER A 108 5.72 3.09 -31.16
CA SER A 108 6.99 2.38 -31.22
C SER A 108 7.34 1.89 -29.80
N LYS A 109 7.50 0.57 -29.62
CA LYS A 109 7.79 -0.03 -28.32
C LYS A 109 9.20 0.35 -27.87
N ASN A 110 9.31 1.42 -27.09
CA ASN A 110 10.52 1.71 -26.33
C ASN A 110 10.82 0.55 -25.35
N TRP A 111 12.09 0.37 -24.99
CA TRP A 111 12.51 -0.71 -24.08
C TRP A 111 11.75 -0.71 -22.73
N LEU A 112 11.44 0.47 -22.17
CA LEU A 112 10.57 0.61 -20.99
C LEU A 112 9.16 0.05 -21.22
N LEU A 113 8.55 0.35 -22.37
CA LEU A 113 7.22 -0.18 -22.71
C LEU A 113 7.27 -1.69 -22.87
N LYS A 114 8.35 -2.24 -23.42
CA LYS A 114 8.54 -3.70 -23.54
C LYS A 114 8.64 -4.38 -22.18
N ILE A 115 9.29 -3.73 -21.20
CA ILE A 115 9.35 -4.22 -19.80
C ILE A 115 7.96 -4.15 -19.17
N LEU A 116 7.25 -3.02 -19.32
CA LEU A 116 5.90 -2.85 -18.75
C LEU A 116 4.84 -3.74 -19.42
N ASP A 117 5.01 -4.10 -20.70
CA ASP A 117 4.09 -4.94 -21.50
C ASP A 117 4.32 -6.43 -21.24
N SER A 118 5.41 -6.77 -20.57
CA SER A 118 5.73 -8.16 -20.28
C SER A 118 4.70 -8.73 -19.31
N ARG A 119 4.07 -9.84 -19.69
CA ARG A 119 3.25 -10.66 -18.79
C ARG A 119 4.00 -11.02 -17.51
N LEU A 120 5.33 -11.11 -17.60
CA LEU A 120 6.21 -11.36 -16.47
C LEU A 120 6.12 -10.25 -15.42
N THR A 121 6.01 -8.98 -15.83
CA THR A 121 5.95 -7.83 -14.93
C THR A 121 4.63 -7.81 -14.16
N ALA A 122 3.52 -8.13 -14.85
CA ALA A 122 2.22 -8.28 -14.20
C ALA A 122 2.22 -9.46 -13.20
N ILE A 123 2.73 -10.63 -13.61
CA ILE A 123 2.84 -11.81 -12.74
C ILE A 123 3.76 -11.53 -11.55
N ALA A 124 4.93 -10.95 -11.78
CA ALA A 124 5.88 -10.62 -10.73
C ALA A 124 5.29 -9.62 -9.73
N ALA A 125 4.58 -8.59 -10.21
CA ALA A 125 3.88 -7.64 -9.34
C ALA A 125 2.79 -8.33 -8.49
N SER A 126 1.96 -9.18 -9.10
CA SER A 126 0.93 -9.93 -8.37
C SER A 126 1.54 -10.88 -7.34
N VAL A 127 2.57 -11.64 -7.71
CA VAL A 127 3.28 -12.55 -6.80
C VAL A 127 3.94 -11.79 -5.67
N ALA A 128 4.58 -10.64 -5.94
CA ALA A 128 5.20 -9.80 -4.93
C ALA A 128 4.17 -9.28 -3.91
N VAL A 129 3.02 -8.78 -4.37
CA VAL A 129 1.95 -8.30 -3.48
C VAL A 129 1.40 -9.44 -2.61
N ILE A 130 1.13 -10.60 -3.22
CA ILE A 130 0.62 -11.77 -2.49
C ILE A 130 1.66 -12.25 -1.46
N ALA A 131 2.92 -12.36 -1.84
CA ALA A 131 4.00 -12.77 -0.96
C ALA A 131 4.18 -11.80 0.23
N LEU A 132 4.16 -10.48 -0.04
CA LEU A 132 4.25 -9.45 0.99
C LEU A 132 3.04 -9.45 1.93
N MET A 133 1.83 -9.67 1.41
CA MET A 133 0.62 -9.82 2.22
C MET A 133 0.70 -11.04 3.13
N ILE A 134 1.06 -12.21 2.58
CA ILE A 134 1.21 -13.44 3.36
C ILE A 134 2.28 -13.25 4.45
N TRP A 135 3.42 -12.65 4.09
CA TRP A 135 4.52 -12.39 5.02
C TRP A 135 4.14 -11.39 6.12
N GLY A 136 3.49 -10.27 5.76
CA GLY A 136 3.04 -9.27 6.72
C GLY A 136 2.02 -9.83 7.72
N LEU A 137 1.06 -10.62 7.22
CA LEU A 137 0.04 -11.26 8.06
C LEU A 137 0.60 -12.37 8.95
N THR A 138 1.50 -13.22 8.45
CA THR A 138 2.10 -14.27 9.27
C THR A 138 2.98 -13.71 10.38
N ARG A 139 3.73 -12.63 10.11
CA ARG A 139 4.59 -11.98 11.11
C ARG A 139 3.81 -11.15 12.13
N ASP A 140 2.71 -10.48 11.74
CA ASP A 140 1.82 -9.79 12.69
C ASP A 140 1.00 -10.79 13.52
N ASN A 141 0.51 -11.88 12.91
CA ASN A 141 -0.18 -12.94 13.66
C ASN A 141 0.76 -13.65 14.64
N ALA A 142 2.05 -13.81 14.30
CA ALA A 142 3.06 -14.34 15.22
C ALA A 142 3.35 -13.35 16.39
N SER A 143 3.26 -12.04 16.14
CA SER A 143 3.34 -11.00 17.19
C SER A 143 2.11 -11.01 18.10
N LYS A 144 0.91 -11.19 17.54
CA LYS A 144 -0.36 -11.29 18.27
C LYS A 144 -0.64 -12.68 18.85
N SER A 145 0.21 -13.66 18.58
CA SER A 145 0.05 -15.02 19.11
C SER A 145 0.23 -15.01 20.63
N PRO A 146 -0.80 -15.41 21.41
CA PRO A 146 -0.76 -15.39 22.87
C PRO A 146 0.12 -16.52 23.42
N LYS A 147 1.45 -16.39 23.29
CA LYS A 147 2.39 -17.22 24.06
C LYS A 147 2.44 -16.85 25.55
N LEU A 148 1.60 -15.90 25.98
CA LEU A 148 1.46 -15.46 27.37
C LEU A 148 0.08 -15.73 28.01
N ASP A 149 -0.82 -16.46 27.35
CA ASP A 149 -2.11 -16.81 27.95
C ASP A 149 -2.13 -18.23 28.55
N ARG A 150 -1.42 -19.20 27.96
CA ARG A 150 -1.41 -20.59 28.47
C ARG A 150 -0.76 -20.74 29.85
N LYS A 151 0.27 -19.94 30.18
CA LYS A 151 0.95 -20.03 31.49
C LYS A 151 0.17 -19.33 32.62
N ARG A 152 -0.58 -18.27 32.32
CA ARG A 152 -1.37 -17.51 33.31
C ARG A 152 -2.67 -18.23 33.64
N THR A 153 -3.33 -18.80 32.63
CA THR A 153 -4.52 -19.67 32.80
C THR A 153 -4.20 -20.94 33.58
N LEU A 154 -3.09 -21.63 33.29
CA LEU A 154 -2.67 -22.81 34.06
C LEU A 154 -2.37 -22.51 35.52
N LYS A 155 -1.75 -21.36 35.84
CA LYS A 155 -1.47 -20.97 37.24
C LYS A 155 -2.75 -20.63 37.99
N SER A 156 -3.70 -19.94 37.34
CA SER A 156 -5.01 -19.61 37.91
C SER A 156 -5.86 -20.87 38.16
N PHE A 157 -5.82 -21.84 37.24
CA PHE A 157 -6.52 -23.11 37.37
C PHE A 157 -5.93 -23.99 38.49
N LYS A 158 -4.59 -24.04 38.60
CA LYS A 158 -3.91 -24.74 39.71
C LYS A 158 -4.21 -24.11 41.07
N LEU A 159 -4.36 -22.79 41.15
CA LEU A 159 -4.73 -22.09 42.38
C LEU A 159 -6.19 -22.35 42.77
N GLN A 160 -7.11 -22.33 41.80
CA GLN A 160 -8.53 -22.64 42.05
C GLN A 160 -8.75 -24.08 42.54
N ILE A 161 -8.07 -25.06 41.93
CA ILE A 161 -8.17 -26.46 42.39
C ILE A 161 -7.64 -26.61 43.83
N LYS A 162 -6.52 -25.96 44.16
CA LYS A 162 -5.95 -26.02 45.51
C LYS A 162 -6.86 -25.36 46.56
N PHE A 163 -7.55 -24.27 46.20
CA PHE A 163 -8.49 -23.58 47.09
C PHE A 163 -9.76 -24.39 47.33
N ASN A 164 -10.30 -25.05 46.29
CA ASN A 164 -11.52 -25.85 46.41
C ASN A 164 -11.32 -27.16 47.18
N ILE A 165 -10.12 -27.77 47.08
CA ILE A 165 -9.75 -28.94 47.90
C ILE A 165 -9.60 -28.55 49.38
N CYS A 166 -9.01 -27.39 49.69
CA CYS A 166 -8.82 -26.94 51.07
C CYS A 166 -10.15 -26.66 51.80
N MET A 167 -11.17 -26.16 51.08
CA MET A 167 -12.50 -25.85 51.62
C MET A 167 -13.41 -27.08 51.81
N LYS A 168 -13.06 -28.25 51.25
CA LYS A 168 -13.91 -29.45 51.33
C LYS A 168 -13.45 -30.47 52.38
N THR A 169 -12.40 -30.16 53.13
CA THR A 169 -11.83 -30.98 54.22
C THR A 169 -11.91 -30.29 55.59
N ARG A 170 -12.80 -29.30 55.75
CA ARG A 170 -13.24 -28.80 57.06
C ARG A 170 -14.71 -29.09 57.26
#